data_AF-A0A954IEH8-F1
#
_entry.id   AF-A0A954IEH8-F1
#
_cell.length_a   1.000
_cell.length_b   1.000
_cell.length_c   1.000
_cell.angle_alpha   90.00
_cell.angle_beta   90.00
_cell.angle_gamma   90.00
#
_symmetry.space_group_name_H-M   'P 1'
#
loop_
_entity.id
_entity.type
_entity.pdbx_description
1 polymer ?
#
loop_
_entity_poly.entity_id
_entity_poly.type
_entity_poly.pdbx_seq_one_letter_code
_entity_poly.pdbx_strand_id
1 'polypeptide(L)'
;MKRLHLTSALAVALVIGAGTAGHADERPAPPVQDRQDQEPIEQWVAQLGHERLSERVKAEKKLVAAGKDAIPALAKAALSGKRDTIEKSIDVLGKLAQSKDQETKEAARITLQMLSESDQPSTAERARIALNTKQADGIRPFEGWDKPGNPFAGGGRVNRSISVS
;
A
#
# COMPACT_ATOMS: atom_id res chain seq x y z
N MET A 1 30.37 24.32 26.62
CA MET A 1 30.32 25.47 27.54
C MET A 1 28.90 26.02 27.55
N LYS A 2 28.41 26.35 28.77
CA LYS A 2 27.17 27.04 29.22
C LYS A 2 26.33 27.78 28.14
N ARG A 3 25.04 27.45 27.97
CA ARG A 3 23.79 27.93 28.65
C ARG A 3 23.34 29.34 28.25
N LEU A 4 22.13 29.43 27.68
CA LEU A 4 20.99 30.35 27.95
C LEU A 4 19.99 30.17 26.78
N HIS A 5 18.67 30.05 26.94
CA HIS A 5 17.77 31.11 27.38
C HIS A 5 16.45 30.58 27.96
N LEU A 6 16.08 31.23 29.06
CA LEU A 6 14.76 31.74 29.46
C LEU A 6 13.56 30.81 29.67
N THR A 7 13.28 30.71 30.97
CA THR A 7 12.04 30.55 31.74
C THR A 7 10.76 31.24 31.25
N SER A 8 9.64 30.69 31.75
CA SER A 8 8.32 31.32 32.04
C SER A 8 7.32 31.35 30.87
N ALA A 9 6.01 31.14 31.05
CA ALA A 9 5.20 31.30 32.24
C ALA A 9 3.98 30.34 32.27
N LEU A 10 3.68 29.95 33.51
CA LEU A 10 2.42 29.42 34.02
C LEU A 10 1.26 30.40 33.73
N ALA A 11 0.13 29.90 33.25
CA ALA A 11 -1.15 30.62 33.32
C ALA A 11 -2.25 29.64 33.77
N VAL A 12 -2.48 29.64 35.08
CA VAL A 12 -3.67 29.06 35.72
C VAL A 12 -4.80 30.07 35.56
N ALA A 13 -5.92 29.66 34.96
CA ALA A 13 -7.17 30.40 35.00
C ALA A 13 -8.28 29.48 35.52
N LEU A 14 -8.52 29.59 36.82
CA LEU A 14 -9.70 29.10 37.52
C LEU A 14 -10.82 30.12 37.31
N VAL A 15 -11.94 29.73 36.71
CA VAL A 15 -13.18 30.53 36.72
C VAL A 15 -14.33 29.63 37.15
N ILE A 16 -14.87 29.93 38.33
CA ILE A 16 -16.12 29.40 38.87
C ILE A 16 -17.21 30.42 38.55
N GLY A 17 -18.28 30.01 37.90
CA GLY A 17 -19.47 30.83 37.67
C GLY A 17 -20.72 29.95 37.52
N ALA A 18 -21.62 30.05 38.49
CA ALA A 18 -22.94 29.43 38.51
C ALA A 18 -24.01 30.41 37.95
N GLY A 19 -24.96 29.92 37.16
CA GLY A 19 -26.12 30.71 36.71
C GLY A 19 -26.91 30.05 35.58
N THR A 20 -28.20 29.85 35.80
CA THR A 20 -29.19 29.10 34.98
C THR A 20 -29.82 29.89 33.83
N ALA A 21 -30.43 29.14 32.90
CA ALA A 21 -31.55 29.49 31.99
C ALA A 21 -31.20 29.81 30.52
N GLY A 22 -31.50 28.81 29.67
CA GLY A 22 -32.24 28.97 28.41
C GLY A 22 -31.73 29.96 27.39
N HIS A 23 -30.85 29.50 26.50
CA HIS A 23 -30.94 29.69 25.05
C HIS A 23 -30.23 28.49 24.42
N ALA A 24 -30.97 27.68 23.66
CA ALA A 24 -30.40 26.66 22.79
C ALA A 24 -29.69 27.40 21.65
N ASP A 25 -28.50 27.90 21.96
CA ASP A 25 -27.51 28.38 21.02
C ASP A 25 -27.03 27.14 20.24
N GLU A 26 -27.49 27.05 19.00
CA GLU A 26 -27.13 26.02 18.04
C GLU A 26 -25.63 26.16 17.77
N ARG A 27 -24.83 25.49 18.62
CA ARG A 27 -23.38 25.40 18.43
C ARG A 27 -23.13 24.88 17.02
N PRO A 28 -22.38 25.61 16.16
CA PRO A 28 -21.87 24.99 14.96
C PRO A 28 -21.03 23.80 15.41
N ALA A 29 -21.46 22.60 15.01
CA ALA A 29 -20.68 21.39 15.23
C ALA A 29 -19.25 21.68 14.76
N PRO A 30 -18.21 21.31 15.53
CA PRO A 30 -16.85 21.44 15.05
C PRO A 30 -16.77 20.75 13.68
N PRO A 31 -16.00 21.31 12.73
CA PRO A 31 -15.83 20.64 11.45
C PRO A 31 -15.40 19.20 11.75
N VAL A 32 -16.13 18.25 11.21
CA VAL A 32 -15.69 16.86 11.06
C VAL A 32 -14.50 16.91 10.11
N GLN A 33 -13.38 17.37 10.65
CA GLN A 33 -12.08 17.30 10.03
C GLN A 33 -11.81 15.82 9.87
N ASP A 34 -11.74 15.41 8.61
CA ASP A 34 -11.02 14.28 8.06
C ASP A 34 -10.13 13.55 9.07
N ARG A 35 -10.75 12.78 9.98
CA ARG A 35 -10.11 11.57 10.47
C ARG A 35 -10.18 10.63 9.29
N GLN A 36 -9.23 10.79 8.37
CA GLN A 36 -8.80 9.69 7.55
C GLN A 36 -8.44 8.59 8.54
N ASP A 37 -9.38 7.69 8.76
CA ASP A 37 -9.15 6.46 9.51
C ASP A 37 -8.06 5.72 8.75
N GLN A 38 -6.81 6.04 9.08
CA GLN A 38 -5.66 5.30 8.65
C GLN A 38 -5.76 3.95 9.36
N GLU A 39 -6.56 3.07 8.77
CA GLU A 39 -6.55 1.65 9.10
C GLU A 39 -5.07 1.21 9.15
N PRO A 40 -4.67 0.51 10.21
CA PRO A 40 -3.28 0.11 10.36
C PRO A 40 -2.83 -0.77 9.18
N ILE A 41 -1.55 -0.69 8.82
CA ILE A 41 -0.96 -1.43 7.69
C ILE A 41 -1.26 -2.92 7.81
N GLU A 42 -1.25 -3.47 9.02
CA GLU A 42 -1.58 -4.88 9.30
C GLU A 42 -3.02 -5.24 8.88
N GLN A 43 -3.95 -4.31 9.00
CA GLN A 43 -5.34 -4.50 8.58
C GLN A 43 -5.45 -4.55 7.07
N TRP A 44 -4.72 -3.72 6.33
CA TRP A 44 -4.66 -3.81 4.88
C TRP A 44 -4.00 -5.12 4.42
N VAL A 45 -2.94 -5.56 5.10
CA VAL A 45 -2.31 -6.86 4.81
C VAL A 45 -3.30 -8.00 5.03
N ALA A 46 -4.10 -7.97 6.10
CA ALA A 46 -5.14 -8.95 6.33
C ALA A 46 -6.21 -8.94 5.21
N GLN A 47 -6.59 -7.75 4.73
CA GLN A 47 -7.57 -7.58 3.66
C GLN A 47 -7.08 -8.07 2.28
N LEU A 48 -5.77 -8.26 2.07
CA LEU A 48 -5.25 -8.85 0.82
C LEU A 48 -5.77 -10.27 0.57
N GLY A 49 -6.05 -11.03 1.63
CA GLY A 49 -6.61 -12.38 1.55
C GLY A 49 -8.15 -12.42 1.53
N HIS A 50 -8.83 -11.28 1.43
CA HIS A 50 -10.29 -11.22 1.52
C HIS A 50 -10.98 -11.80 0.27
N GLU A 51 -12.12 -12.47 0.41
CA GLU A 51 -12.82 -13.12 -0.72
C GLU A 51 -13.33 -12.11 -1.76
N ARG A 52 -13.80 -10.95 -1.29
CA ARG A 52 -14.26 -9.85 -2.15
C ARG A 52 -13.08 -9.16 -2.85
N LEU A 53 -13.09 -9.18 -4.18
CA LEU A 53 -12.08 -8.52 -5.00
C LEU A 53 -11.96 -7.02 -4.70
N SER A 54 -13.08 -6.34 -4.49
CA SER A 54 -13.10 -4.90 -4.20
C SER A 54 -12.29 -4.54 -2.94
N GLU A 55 -12.33 -5.39 -1.91
CA GLU A 55 -11.58 -5.17 -0.68
C GLU A 55 -10.08 -5.44 -0.89
N ARG A 56 -9.73 -6.51 -1.62
CA ARG A 56 -8.33 -6.79 -1.98
C ARG A 56 -7.68 -5.64 -2.75
N VAL A 57 -8.37 -5.11 -3.76
CA VAL A 57 -7.86 -4.02 -4.61
C VAL A 57 -7.71 -2.73 -3.81
N LYS A 58 -8.64 -2.42 -2.90
CA LYS A 58 -8.50 -1.26 -2.01
C LYS A 58 -7.28 -1.41 -1.11
N ALA A 59 -7.14 -2.55 -0.44
CA ALA A 59 -6.03 -2.83 0.45
C ALA A 59 -4.68 -2.76 -0.28
N GLU A 60 -4.60 -3.36 -1.46
CA GLU A 60 -3.41 -3.29 -2.32
C GLU A 60 -3.04 -1.84 -2.66
N LYS A 61 -4.01 -1.00 -3.08
CA LYS A 61 -3.73 0.41 -3.38
C LYS A 61 -3.20 1.16 -2.16
N LYS A 62 -3.77 0.90 -0.97
CA LYS A 62 -3.33 1.53 0.28
C LYS A 62 -1.91 1.08 0.66
N LEU A 63 -1.60 -0.20 0.50
CA LEU A 63 -0.25 -0.75 0.77
C LEU A 63 0.80 -0.23 -0.20
N VAL A 64 0.47 -0.13 -1.49
CA VAL A 64 1.36 0.48 -2.49
C VAL A 64 1.58 1.96 -2.18
N ALA A 65 0.53 2.68 -1.77
CA ALA A 65 0.64 4.08 -1.37
C ALA A 65 1.46 4.29 -0.08
N ALA A 66 1.39 3.35 0.87
CA ALA A 66 2.22 3.34 2.07
C ALA A 66 3.71 3.09 1.77
N GLY A 67 4.03 2.48 0.62
CA GLY A 67 5.40 2.35 0.13
C GLY A 67 6.28 1.55 1.09
N LYS A 68 7.42 2.12 1.48
CA LYS A 68 8.42 1.49 2.34
C LYS A 68 7.85 1.00 3.68
N ASP A 69 6.91 1.74 4.26
CA ASP A 69 6.37 1.44 5.59
C ASP A 69 5.55 0.14 5.60
N ALA A 70 5.01 -0.27 4.45
CA ALA A 70 4.26 -1.53 4.32
C ALA A 70 5.16 -2.76 4.22
N ILE A 71 6.44 -2.61 3.85
CA ILE A 71 7.34 -3.71 3.52
C ILE A 71 7.53 -4.71 4.68
N PRO A 72 7.76 -4.29 5.95
CA PRO A 72 7.93 -5.23 7.06
C PRO A 72 6.68 -6.09 7.30
N ALA A 73 5.50 -5.48 7.21
CA ALA A 73 4.23 -6.20 7.40
C ALA A 73 3.96 -7.20 6.25
N LEU A 74 4.26 -6.80 5.01
CA LEU A 74 4.16 -7.66 3.83
C LEU A 74 5.15 -8.83 3.89
N ALA A 75 6.40 -8.59 4.32
CA ALA A 75 7.41 -9.63 4.49
C ALA A 75 6.97 -10.69 5.50
N LYS A 76 6.46 -10.25 6.66
CA LYS A 76 5.91 -11.13 7.68
C LYS A 76 4.75 -11.97 7.14
N ALA A 77 3.84 -11.36 6.40
CA ALA A 77 2.69 -12.04 5.82
C ALA A 77 3.08 -13.01 4.69
N ALA A 78 4.14 -12.73 3.93
CA ALA A 78 4.69 -13.65 2.94
C ALA A 78 5.32 -14.92 3.57
N LEU A 79 5.80 -14.83 4.81
CA LEU A 79 6.39 -15.97 5.53
C LEU A 79 5.38 -16.78 6.35
N SER A 80 4.34 -16.16 6.88
CA SER A 80 3.46 -16.78 7.90
C SER A 80 1.97 -16.61 7.66
N GLY A 81 1.58 -15.97 6.55
CA GLY A 81 0.19 -15.71 6.23
C GLY A 81 -0.58 -16.94 5.73
N LYS A 82 -1.86 -16.74 5.44
CA LYS A 82 -2.65 -17.72 4.66
C LYS A 82 -2.18 -17.72 3.21
N ARG A 83 -2.41 -18.80 2.47
CA ARG A 83 -1.94 -18.97 1.08
C ARG A 83 -2.24 -17.74 0.19
N ASP A 84 -3.47 -17.25 0.23
CA ASP A 84 -3.88 -16.11 -0.61
C ASP A 84 -3.23 -14.79 -0.13
N THR A 85 -3.07 -14.61 1.18
CA THR A 85 -2.34 -13.47 1.74
C THR A 85 -0.86 -13.52 1.42
N ILE A 86 -0.22 -14.69 1.46
CA ILE A 86 1.18 -14.89 1.08
C ILE A 86 1.36 -14.48 -0.39
N GLU A 87 0.53 -15.02 -1.28
CA GLU A 87 0.56 -14.70 -2.70
C GLU A 87 0.49 -13.20 -2.94
N LYS A 88 -0.55 -12.57 -2.41
CA LYS A 88 -0.82 -11.15 -2.64
C LYS A 88 0.23 -10.26 -1.98
N SER A 89 0.82 -10.69 -0.87
CA SER A 89 1.91 -9.94 -0.23
C SER A 89 3.15 -9.91 -1.12
N ILE A 90 3.51 -11.03 -1.74
CA ILE A 90 4.64 -11.12 -2.69
C ILE A 90 4.34 -10.31 -3.96
N ASP A 91 3.11 -10.34 -4.47
CA ASP A 91 2.69 -9.53 -5.62
C ASP A 91 2.86 -8.02 -5.33
N VAL A 92 2.41 -7.57 -4.16
CA VAL A 92 2.53 -6.16 -3.74
C VAL A 92 4.00 -5.76 -3.57
N LEU A 93 4.83 -6.60 -2.94
CA LEU A 93 6.27 -6.38 -2.88
C LEU A 93 6.91 -6.28 -4.27
N GLY A 94 6.44 -7.09 -5.23
CA GLY A 94 6.85 -7.01 -6.63
C GLY A 94 6.50 -5.68 -7.29
N LYS A 95 5.34 -5.09 -6.96
CA LYS A 95 4.93 -3.75 -7.42
C LYS A 95 5.78 -2.65 -6.76
N LEU A 96 6.04 -2.75 -5.46
CA LEU A 96 6.91 -1.83 -4.73
C LEU A 96 8.35 -1.85 -5.26
N ALA A 97 8.85 -3.02 -5.65
CA ALA A 97 10.15 -3.21 -6.31
C ALA A 97 10.25 -2.62 -7.73
N GLN A 98 9.15 -2.06 -8.25
CA GLN A 98 9.08 -1.32 -9.52
C GLN A 98 8.66 0.14 -9.29
N SER A 99 8.57 0.58 -8.03
CA SER A 99 8.22 1.95 -7.68
C SER A 99 9.23 2.96 -8.26
N LYS A 100 8.76 4.17 -8.51
CA LYS A 100 9.61 5.32 -8.90
C LYS A 100 10.48 5.79 -7.74
N ASP A 101 10.00 5.60 -6.51
CA ASP A 101 10.76 5.89 -5.31
C ASP A 101 11.88 4.86 -5.13
N GLN A 102 13.14 5.30 -5.21
CA GLN A 102 14.29 4.41 -5.15
C GLN A 102 14.42 3.73 -3.79
N GLU A 103 14.07 4.41 -2.68
CA GLU A 103 14.20 3.82 -1.36
C GLU A 103 13.22 2.66 -1.16
N THR A 104 11.94 2.88 -1.49
CA THR A 104 10.91 1.82 -1.49
C THR A 104 11.27 0.68 -2.43
N LYS A 105 11.76 1.02 -3.63
CA LYS A 105 12.16 0.03 -4.64
C LYS A 105 13.26 -0.88 -4.14
N GLU A 106 14.36 -0.32 -3.65
CA GLU A 106 15.50 -1.12 -3.17
C GLU A 106 15.13 -1.93 -1.93
N ALA A 107 14.40 -1.34 -0.97
CA ALA A 107 13.91 -2.07 0.19
C ALA A 107 13.02 -3.27 -0.19
N ALA A 108 12.14 -3.11 -1.17
CA ALA A 108 11.28 -4.19 -1.65
C ALA A 108 12.10 -5.26 -2.40
N ARG A 109 13.10 -4.88 -3.20
CA ARG A 109 14.00 -5.83 -3.88
C ARG A 109 14.81 -6.66 -2.88
N ILE A 110 15.39 -6.02 -1.87
CA ILE A 110 16.14 -6.70 -0.80
C ILE A 110 15.21 -7.69 -0.08
N THR A 111 14.00 -7.26 0.26
CA THR A 111 13.02 -8.12 0.93
C THR A 111 12.64 -9.33 0.07
N LEU A 112 12.37 -9.12 -1.22
CA LEU A 112 12.10 -10.23 -2.14
C LEU A 112 13.31 -11.16 -2.30
N GLN A 113 14.53 -10.63 -2.28
CA GLN A 113 15.74 -11.45 -2.32
C GLN A 113 15.83 -12.34 -1.08
N MET A 114 15.61 -11.79 0.12
CA MET A 114 15.57 -12.58 1.35
C MET A 114 14.48 -13.66 1.31
N LEU A 115 13.28 -13.33 0.82
CA LEU A 115 12.19 -14.29 0.68
C LEU A 115 12.54 -15.41 -0.33
N SER A 116 13.30 -15.08 -1.38
CA SER A 116 13.76 -16.04 -2.40
C SER A 116 14.75 -17.09 -1.89
N GLU A 117 15.33 -16.83 -0.73
CA GLU A 117 16.27 -17.69 0.00
C GLU A 117 15.59 -18.38 1.20
N SER A 118 14.29 -18.18 1.40
CA SER A 118 13.56 -18.79 2.53
C SER A 118 13.41 -20.31 2.40
N ASP A 119 13.26 -20.98 3.55
CA ASP A 119 13.07 -22.44 3.62
C ASP A 119 11.72 -22.92 3.06
N GLN A 120 10.81 -22.00 2.71
CA GLN A 120 9.50 -22.32 2.13
C GLN A 120 9.58 -22.31 0.60
N PRO A 121 9.58 -23.48 -0.08
CA PRO A 121 9.88 -23.55 -1.51
C PRO A 121 8.92 -22.72 -2.37
N SER A 122 7.62 -22.70 -2.01
CA SER A 122 6.61 -21.94 -2.74
C SER A 122 6.78 -20.42 -2.61
N THR A 123 7.15 -19.93 -1.42
CA THR A 123 7.43 -18.52 -1.18
C THR A 123 8.71 -18.09 -1.88
N ALA A 124 9.76 -18.91 -1.76
CA ALA A 124 11.04 -18.67 -2.40
C ALA A 124 10.91 -18.54 -3.92
N GLU A 125 10.23 -19.49 -4.57
CA GLU A 125 10.08 -19.48 -6.02
C GLU A 125 9.25 -18.28 -6.51
N ARG A 126 8.15 -17.95 -5.82
CA ARG A 126 7.34 -16.77 -6.15
C ARG A 126 8.12 -15.47 -6.00
N ALA A 127 8.94 -15.36 -4.97
CA ALA A 127 9.80 -14.20 -4.78
C ALA A 127 10.85 -14.06 -5.91
N ARG A 128 11.43 -15.18 -6.40
CA ARG A 128 12.31 -15.16 -7.59
C ARG A 128 11.59 -14.67 -8.84
N ILE A 129 10.36 -15.16 -9.06
CA ILE A 129 9.53 -14.71 -10.18
C ILE A 129 9.25 -13.20 -10.08
N ALA A 130 8.89 -12.71 -8.90
CA ALA A 130 8.64 -11.29 -8.66
C ALA A 130 9.90 -10.42 -8.92
N LEU A 131 11.09 -10.89 -8.55
CA LEU A 131 12.36 -10.22 -8.85
C LEU A 131 12.69 -10.17 -10.35
N ASN A 132 12.33 -11.23 -11.08
CA ASN A 132 12.62 -11.42 -12.50
C ASN A 132 11.54 -10.85 -13.44
N THR A 133 10.44 -10.30 -12.91
CA THR A 133 9.26 -9.84 -13.68
C THR A 133 9.54 -8.73 -14.70
N LYS A 134 10.75 -8.14 -14.75
CA LYS A 134 11.20 -7.33 -15.90
C LYS A 134 11.09 -8.05 -17.26
N GLN A 135 10.98 -9.38 -17.26
CA GLN A 135 10.90 -10.19 -18.48
C GLN A 135 9.60 -10.00 -19.29
N ALA A 136 8.52 -9.48 -18.68
CA ALA A 136 7.25 -9.24 -19.39
C ALA A 136 7.20 -7.88 -20.12
N ASP A 137 8.03 -6.90 -19.73
CA ASP A 137 8.03 -5.54 -20.29
C ASP A 137 8.57 -5.45 -21.73
N GLY A 138 9.04 -6.56 -22.29
CA GLY A 138 9.51 -6.65 -23.68
C GLY A 138 8.77 -7.69 -24.52
N ILE A 139 7.77 -8.38 -23.96
CA ILE A 139 7.01 -9.38 -24.72
C ILE A 139 6.08 -8.64 -25.66
N ARG A 140 6.52 -8.53 -26.92
CA ARG A 140 5.66 -8.07 -28.00
C ARG A 140 4.56 -9.12 -28.19
N PRO A 141 3.28 -8.73 -28.31
CA PRO A 141 2.25 -9.64 -28.78
C PRO A 141 2.73 -10.29 -30.08
N PHE A 142 2.43 -11.57 -30.28
CA PHE A 142 2.75 -12.21 -31.55
C PHE A 142 1.99 -11.50 -32.68
N GLU A 143 2.59 -11.49 -33.87
CA GLU A 143 2.08 -10.76 -35.01
C GLU A 143 0.64 -11.22 -35.35
N GLY A 144 -0.31 -10.28 -35.37
CA GLY A 144 -1.72 -10.56 -35.66
C GLY A 144 -2.61 -10.91 -34.47
N TRP A 145 -2.13 -10.76 -33.23
CA TRP A 145 -2.97 -10.84 -32.01
C TRP A 145 -4.20 -9.92 -32.03
N ASP A 146 -4.11 -8.77 -32.70
CA ASP A 146 -5.15 -7.75 -32.80
C ASP A 146 -6.04 -7.89 -34.05
N LYS A 147 -5.75 -8.85 -34.93
CA LYS A 147 -6.49 -9.04 -36.18
C LYS A 147 -7.86 -9.68 -35.91
N PRO A 148 -8.95 -9.15 -36.51
CA PRO A 148 -10.26 -9.78 -36.44
C PRO A 148 -10.21 -11.18 -37.06
N GLY A 149 -10.73 -12.18 -36.35
CA GLY A 149 -10.74 -13.58 -36.78
C GLY A 149 -9.56 -14.42 -36.27
N ASN A 150 -8.61 -13.86 -35.51
CA ASN A 150 -7.65 -14.66 -34.77
C ASN A 150 -8.37 -15.38 -33.60
N PRO A 151 -8.22 -16.71 -33.45
CA PRO A 151 -8.90 -17.49 -32.40
C PRO A 151 -8.54 -17.07 -30.98
N PHE A 152 -7.42 -16.34 -30.80
CA PHE A 152 -6.96 -15.79 -29.53
C PHE A 152 -7.27 -14.29 -29.36
N ALA A 153 -7.70 -13.58 -30.42
CA ALA A 153 -8.04 -12.16 -30.40
C ALA A 153 -9.41 -11.93 -29.76
N GLY A 154 -9.49 -12.13 -28.44
CA GLY A 154 -10.68 -11.87 -27.64
C GLY A 154 -10.93 -10.39 -27.41
N GLY A 155 -11.38 -9.67 -28.45
CA GLY A 155 -12.34 -8.54 -28.40
C GLY A 155 -12.12 -7.34 -27.44
N GLY A 156 -10.99 -7.20 -26.76
CA GLY A 156 -10.75 -6.09 -25.84
C GLY A 156 -10.00 -4.94 -26.50
N ARG A 157 -10.69 -3.84 -26.85
CA ARG A 157 -10.04 -2.58 -27.28
C ARG A 157 -9.18 -2.02 -26.14
N VAL A 158 -7.89 -2.36 -26.12
CA VAL A 158 -6.92 -1.70 -25.24
C VAL A 158 -6.45 -0.40 -25.89
N ASN A 159 -7.08 0.71 -25.50
CA ASN A 159 -6.63 2.05 -25.86
C ASN A 159 -5.36 2.38 -25.05
N ARG A 160 -4.18 1.98 -25.53
CA ARG A 160 -2.90 2.21 -24.85
C ARG A 160 -2.07 3.24 -25.61
N SER A 161 -2.45 4.51 -25.47
CA SER A 161 -1.60 5.65 -25.79
C SER A 161 -0.43 5.70 -24.83
N ILE A 162 0.66 5.00 -25.14
CA ILE A 162 1.95 5.18 -24.49
C ILE A 162 2.93 5.69 -25.56
N SER A 163 3.07 7.01 -25.62
CA SER A 163 4.22 7.63 -26.26
C SER A 163 5.46 7.22 -25.49
N VAL A 164 6.34 6.49 -26.16
CA VAL A 164 7.73 6.32 -25.72
C VAL A 164 8.53 7.41 -26.41
N SER A 165 9.01 8.38 -25.62
CA SER A 165 10.03 9.36 -26.04
C SER A 165 11.42 8.77 -25.94
#